data_AF-W1UEE0-F1
#
_entry.id   AF-W1UEE0-F1
#
_cell.length_a   1.000
_cell.length_b   1.000
_cell.length_c   1.000
_cell.angle_alpha   90.00
_cell.angle_beta   90.00
_cell.angle_gamma   90.00
#
_symmetry.space_group_name_H-M   'P 1'
#
loop_
_entity.id
_entity.type
_entity.pdbx_description
1 polymer ?
#
loop_
_entity_poly.entity_id
_entity_poly.type
_entity_poly.pdbx_seq_one_letter_code
_entity_poly.pdbx_strand_id
1 'polypeptide(L)' 'ISVAHRLSTVIEADRIMVLEHGRVVGEGTHSQLLESVPLYKELAKEQLLV' A
#
# COMPACT_ATOMS: atom_id res chain seq x y z
N ILE A 1 -0.32 5.39 -14.40
CA ILE A 1 -0.94 5.75 -13.10
C ILE A 1 -2.10 4.79 -12.90
N SER A 2 -2.13 4.06 -11.78
CA SER A 2 -3.16 3.07 -11.46
C SER A 2 -3.73 3.35 -10.07
N VAL A 3 -5.02 3.11 -9.87
CA VAL A 3 -5.70 3.17 -8.56
C VAL A 3 -6.41 1.84 -8.37
N ALA A 4 -6.13 1.14 -7.28
CA ALA A 4 -6.69 -0.17 -7.03
C ALA A 4 -7.19 -0.30 -5.59
N HIS A 5 -8.23 -1.11 -5.41
CA HIS A 5 -8.70 -1.55 -4.10
C HIS A 5 -8.05 -2.87 -3.64
N ARG A 6 -7.37 -3.57 -4.56
CA ARG A 6 -6.61 -4.80 -4.28
C ARG A 6 -5.12 -4.50 -4.28
N LEU A 7 -4.44 -4.91 -3.22
CA LEU A 7 -3.01 -4.64 -3.06
C LEU A 7 -2.15 -5.40 -4.08
N SER A 8 -2.57 -6.59 -4.50
CA SER A 8 -1.87 -7.39 -5.51
C SER A 8 -1.72 -6.69 -6.87
N THR A 9 -2.61 -5.73 -7.18
CA THR A 9 -2.54 -4.96 -8.43
C THR A 9 -1.49 -3.85 -8.40
N VAL A 10 -1.05 -3.42 -7.21
CA VAL A 10 -0.14 -2.27 -7.04
C VAL A 10 1.21 -2.64 -6.39
N ILE A 11 1.41 -3.91 -6.03
CA ILE A 11 2.59 -4.36 -5.28
C ILE A 11 3.90 -4.20 -6.07
N GLU A 12 3.86 -4.35 -7.39
CA GLU A 12 5.01 -4.20 -8.30
C GLU A 12 5.25 -2.74 -8.73
N ALA A 13 4.45 -1.79 -8.23
CA ALA A 13 4.65 -0.40 -8.57
C ALA A 13 5.95 0.14 -7.94
N ASP A 14 6.74 0.86 -8.72
CA ASP A 14 7.94 1.55 -8.25
C ASP A 14 7.65 2.57 -7.14
N ARG A 15 6.41 3.06 -7.09
CA ARG A 15 5.93 4.02 -6.10
C ARG A 15 4.45 3.82 -5.82
N ILE A 16 4.12 3.58 -4.55
CA ILE A 16 2.77 3.41 -4.02
C ILE A 16 2.46 4.59 -3.11
N MET A 17 1.27 5.17 -3.25
CA MET A 17 0.75 6.22 -2.37
C MET A 17 -0.42 5.67 -1.56
N VAL A 18 -0.32 5.73 -0.24
CA VAL A 18 -1.36 5.28 0.68
C VAL A 18 -2.20 6.48 1.06
N LEU A 19 -3.50 6.41 0.76
CA LEU A 19 -4.46 7.47 1.04
C LEU A 19 -5.40 7.03 2.18
N GLU A 20 -5.57 7.90 3.15
CA GLU A 20 -6.52 7.73 4.26
C GLU A 20 -7.23 9.06 4.48
N HIS A 21 -8.58 9.04 4.48
CA HIS A 21 -9.42 10.24 4.65
C HIS A 21 -9.03 11.43 3.75
N GLY A 22 -8.63 11.16 2.51
CA GLY A 22 -8.22 12.19 1.54
C GLY A 22 -6.83 12.77 1.77
N ARG A 23 -6.02 12.18 2.66
CA ARG A 23 -4.62 12.57 2.91
C ARG A 23 -3.67 11.44 2.56
N VAL A 24 -2.50 11.78 2.03
CA VAL A 24 -1.41 10.81 1.83
C VAL A 24 -0.78 10.54 3.18
N VAL A 25 -0.89 9.31 3.65
CA VAL A 25 -0.32 8.84 4.93
C VAL A 25 0.95 8.04 4.74
N GLY A 26 1.31 7.73 3.50
CA GLY A 26 2.49 6.94 3.17
C GLY A 26 2.83 7.00 1.70
N GLU A 27 4.13 6.97 1.40
CA GLU A 27 4.61 6.90 0.02
C GLU A 27 5.91 6.09 -0.04
N GLY A 28 6.02 5.17 -1.00
CA GLY A 28 7.23 4.40 -1.22
C GLY A 28 6.97 3.10 -1.96
N THR A 29 7.96 2.22 -1.95
CA THR A 29 7.82 0.83 -2.43
C THR A 29 7.02 -0.02 -1.43
N HIS A 30 6.55 -1.19 -1.87
CA HIS A 30 5.87 -2.15 -1.00
C HIS A 30 6.65 -2.42 0.30
N SER A 31 7.95 -2.73 0.20
CA SER A 31 8.81 -3.03 1.35
C SER A 31 8.94 -1.85 2.31
N GLN A 32 9.13 -0.64 1.78
CA GLN A 32 9.22 0.57 2.61
C GLN A 32 7.92 0.84 3.36
N LEU A 33 6.77 0.67 2.69
CA LEU A 33 5.46 0.92 3.29
C LEU A 33 5.09 -0.15 4.33
N LEU A 34 5.50 -1.40 4.14
CA LEU A 34 5.33 -2.46 5.14
C LEU A 34 6.02 -2.14 6.46
N GLU A 35 7.16 -1.47 6.41
CA GLU A 35 7.94 -1.09 7.60
C GLU A 35 7.46 0.23 8.21
N SER A 36 7.12 1.21 7.38
CA SER A 36 6.89 2.60 7.81
C SER A 36 5.43 2.99 7.98
N VAL A 37 4.48 2.24 7.41
CA VAL A 37 3.05 2.62 7.37
C VAL A 37 2.17 1.51 7.96
N PRO A 38 1.73 1.65 9.22
CA PRO A 38 0.90 0.65 9.89
C PRO A 38 -0.37 0.28 9.12
N LEU A 39 -1.06 1.27 8.53
CA LEU A 39 -2.25 1.03 7.73
C LEU A 39 -1.97 0.14 6.52
N TYR A 40 -0.86 0.39 5.81
CA TYR A 40 -0.48 -0.41 4.65
C TYR A 40 -0.14 -1.85 5.06
N LYS A 41 0.54 -2.02 6.20
CA LYS A 41 0.87 -3.33 6.76
C LYS A 41 -0.38 -4.16 7.09
N GLU A 42 -1.38 -3.55 7.70
CA GLU A 42 -2.67 -4.22 7.98
C GLU A 42 -3.38 -4.62 6.67
N LEU A 43 -3.47 -3.69 5.70
CA LEU A 43 -4.08 -3.99 4.39
C LEU A 43 -3.34 -5.09 3.62
N ALA A 44 -2.01 -5.09 3.67
CA ALA A 44 -1.18 -6.13 3.06
C ALA A 44 -1.44 -7.48 3.70
N LYS A 45 -1.54 -7.53 5.03
CA LYS A 45 -1.87 -8.75 5.75
C LYS A 45 -3.25 -9.28 5.34
N GLU A 46 -4.28 -8.45 5.21
CA GLU A 46 -5.62 -8.93 4.84
C GLU A 46 -5.74 -9.36 3.37
N GLN A 47 -5.06 -8.67 2.47
CA GLN A 47 -5.28 -8.82 1.03
C GLN A 47 -4.23 -9.67 0.29
N LEU A 48 -3.09 -9.95 0.94
CA LEU A 48 -2.01 -10.78 0.38
C LEU A 48 -1.85 -12.12 1.10
N LEU A 49 -2.76 -12.48 2.01
CA LEU A 49 -2.80 -13.83 2.60
C LEU A 49 -3.09 -14.87 1.51
N VAL A 50 -2.08 -15.72 1.25
CA VAL A 50 -2.22 -17.13 0.86
C VAL A 50 -1.90 -17.96 2.11
#